data_AF-A0A934CUV5-F1
#
_entry.id   AF-A0A934CUV5-F1
#
_cell.length_a   1.000
_cell.length_b   1.000
_cell.length_c   1.000
_cell.angle_alpha   90.00
_cell.angle_beta   90.00
_cell.angle_gamma   90.00
#
_symmetry.space_group_name_H-M   'P 1'
#
loop_
_entity.id
_entity.type
_entity.pdbx_description
1 polymer ?
#
loop_
_entity_poly.entity_id
_entity_poly.type
_entity_poly.pdbx_seq_one_letter_code
_entity_poly.pdbx_strand_id
1 'polypeptide(L)'
;MPKRTDIHKILLIGSGPIVIGQACEFDYSGTQACKALKEEGYQVVLVNSNPATIMTDPQFADRTYIEPITPEAVEMIIDRERPDAILPTMGGQTALNIAAALAKNGVL
;
A
#
# COMPACT_ATOMS: atom_id res chain seq x y z
N MET A 1 -16.68 -9.34 13.05
CA MET A 1 -16.50 -8.21 13.98
C MET A 1 -16.75 -6.92 13.20
N PRO A 2 -17.29 -5.87 13.82
CA PRO A 2 -17.45 -4.58 13.15
C PRO A 2 -16.09 -3.94 12.80
N LYS A 3 -16.12 -2.86 12.00
CA LYS A 3 -14.97 -2.01 11.66
C LYS A 3 -14.18 -1.64 12.94
N ARG A 4 -12.84 -1.70 12.87
CA ARG A 4 -11.95 -1.24 13.95
C ARG A 4 -12.04 0.29 14.10
N THR A 5 -12.11 0.78 15.33
CA THR A 5 -12.25 2.21 15.63
C THR A 5 -10.95 2.89 16.07
N ASP A 6 -9.88 2.10 16.23
CA ASP A 6 -8.54 2.53 16.61
C ASP A 6 -7.59 2.66 15.41
N ILE A 7 -8.07 2.36 14.20
CA ILE A 7 -7.36 2.60 12.93
C ILE A 7 -8.12 3.67 12.15
N HIS A 8 -7.40 4.67 11.67
CA HIS A 8 -7.94 5.74 10.84
C HIS A 8 -7.23 5.86 9.51
N LYS A 9 -5.89 5.68 9.49
CA LYS A 9 -5.06 5.77 8.29
C LYS A 9 -4.33 4.46 8.00
N ILE A 10 -4.46 3.96 6.78
CA ILE A 10 -3.87 2.70 6.33
C ILE A 10 -2.93 2.96 5.17
N LEU A 11 -1.70 2.43 5.26
CA LEU A 11 -0.75 2.39 4.15
C LEU A 11 -0.88 1.07 3.39
N LEU A 12 -1.29 1.14 2.12
CA LEU A 12 -1.27 0.03 1.16
C LEU A 12 0.07 0.03 0.42
N ILE A 13 0.73 -1.13 0.37
CA ILE A 13 1.96 -1.32 -0.41
C ILE A 13 1.62 -2.09 -1.69
N GLY A 14 1.87 -1.47 -2.84
CA GLY A 14 1.67 -2.06 -4.17
C GLY A 14 2.71 -3.10 -4.55
N SER A 15 2.54 -3.69 -5.74
CA SER A 15 3.44 -4.73 -6.27
C SER A 15 4.66 -4.19 -7.01
N GLY A 16 4.60 -2.94 -7.49
CA GLY A 16 5.62 -2.38 -8.35
C GLY A 16 5.42 -2.76 -9.83
N PRO A 17 6.48 -2.78 -10.65
CA PRO A 17 6.36 -3.05 -12.08
C PRO A 17 5.90 -4.49 -12.35
N ILE A 18 5.22 -4.68 -13.48
CA ILE A 18 4.78 -5.99 -13.95
C ILE A 18 6.00 -6.84 -14.34
N VAL A 19 6.06 -8.06 -13.80
CA VAL A 19 7.05 -9.07 -14.14
C VAL A 19 6.40 -10.45 -14.30
N ILE A 20 7.08 -11.40 -14.93
CA ILE A 20 6.59 -12.78 -15.01
C ILE A 20 6.41 -13.33 -13.59
N GLY A 21 5.20 -13.81 -13.29
CA GLY A 21 4.83 -14.33 -11.96
C GLY A 21 4.32 -13.28 -10.97
N GLN A 22 4.32 -11.99 -11.32
CA GLN A 22 3.71 -10.92 -10.53
C GLN A 22 3.24 -9.80 -11.47
N ALA A 23 1.96 -9.84 -11.85
CA ALA A 23 1.43 -9.01 -12.92
C ALA A 23 0.18 -8.20 -12.51
N CYS A 24 -0.75 -8.02 -13.44
CA CYS A 24 -1.90 -7.13 -13.34
C CYS A 24 -2.88 -7.52 -12.22
N GLU A 25 -2.82 -8.76 -11.73
CA GLU A 25 -3.66 -9.24 -10.62
C GLU A 25 -3.51 -8.35 -9.38
N PHE A 26 -2.34 -7.74 -9.16
CA PHE A 26 -2.11 -6.87 -8.01
C PHE A 26 -2.58 -5.42 -8.22
N ASP A 27 -2.72 -4.95 -9.46
CA ASP A 27 -3.46 -3.71 -9.72
C ASP A 27 -4.95 -3.91 -9.44
N TYR A 28 -5.51 -5.03 -9.90
CA TYR A 28 -6.90 -5.40 -9.60
C TYR A 28 -7.13 -5.52 -8.09
N SER A 29 -6.32 -6.32 -7.39
CA SER A 29 -6.45 -6.49 -5.93
C SER A 29 -6.20 -5.21 -5.16
N GLY A 30 -5.17 -4.43 -5.51
CA GLY A 30 -4.88 -3.14 -4.87
C GLY A 30 -5.99 -2.12 -5.07
N THR A 31 -6.57 -2.05 -6.28
CA THR A 31 -7.73 -1.19 -6.57
C THR A 31 -8.94 -1.57 -5.72
N GLN A 32 -9.23 -2.87 -5.60
CA GLN A 32 -10.32 -3.36 -4.74
C GLN A 32 -10.08 -3.01 -3.27
N ALA A 33 -8.84 -3.16 -2.79
CA ALA A 33 -8.48 -2.80 -1.42
C ALA A 33 -8.65 -1.30 -1.16
N CYS A 34 -8.13 -0.44 -2.04
CA CYS A 34 -8.32 1.01 -1.96
C CYS A 34 -9.81 1.38 -1.89
N LYS A 35 -10.62 0.80 -2.78
CA LYS A 35 -12.07 1.04 -2.81
C LYS A 35 -12.75 0.61 -1.50
N ALA A 36 -12.51 -0.62 -1.06
CA ALA A 36 -13.12 -1.16 0.15
C ALA A 36 -12.75 -0.35 1.41
N LEU A 37 -11.49 0.05 1.54
CA LEU A 37 -11.03 0.85 2.68
C LEU A 37 -11.68 2.25 2.68
N LYS A 38 -11.82 2.89 1.51
CA LYS A 38 -12.49 4.19 1.40
C LYS A 38 -14.00 4.11 1.65
N GLU A 39 -14.66 3.07 1.18
CA GLU A 39 -16.09 2.83 1.44
C GLU A 39 -16.37 2.65 2.94
N GLU A 40 -15.43 2.02 3.67
CA GLU A 40 -15.46 1.92 5.12
C GLU A 40 -15.03 3.21 5.83
N GLY A 41 -14.58 4.24 5.11
CA GLY A 41 -14.19 5.53 5.67
C GLY A 41 -12.83 5.54 6.37
N TYR A 42 -11.85 4.76 5.89
CA TYR A 42 -10.45 4.92 6.27
C TYR A 42 -9.76 5.92 5.34
N GLN A 43 -8.73 6.60 5.85
CA GLN A 43 -7.77 7.32 5.01
C GLN A 43 -6.81 6.31 4.40
N VAL A 44 -6.69 6.31 3.08
CA VAL A 44 -5.83 5.40 2.33
C VAL A 44 -4.62 6.15 1.79
N VAL A 45 -3.45 5.70 2.22
CA VAL A 45 -2.17 6.05 1.60
C VAL A 45 -1.73 4.86 0.76
N LEU A 46 -1.35 5.09 -0.49
CA LEU A 46 -0.86 4.06 -1.39
C LEU A 46 0.57 4.39 -1.82
N VAL A 47 1.45 3.39 -1.85
CA VAL A 47 2.74 3.45 -2.55
C VAL A 47 2.81 2.38 -3.64
N ASN A 48 3.11 2.79 -4.87
CA ASN A 48 3.37 1.87 -5.98
C ASN A 48 4.23 2.54 -7.05
N SER A 49 5.34 1.90 -7.45
CA SER A 49 6.24 2.44 -8.46
C SER A 49 5.74 2.31 -9.89
N ASN A 50 4.68 1.52 -10.14
CA ASN A 50 4.15 1.32 -11.48
C ASN A 50 3.10 2.40 -11.82
N PRO A 51 3.39 3.34 -12.74
CA PRO A 51 2.46 4.41 -13.09
C PRO A 51 1.28 3.94 -13.96
N ALA A 52 1.36 2.75 -14.55
CA ALA A 52 0.33 2.20 -15.44
C ALA A 52 -0.68 1.32 -14.68
N THR A 53 -1.13 1.79 -13.52
CA THR A 53 -2.09 1.06 -12.66
C THR A 53 -3.29 1.90 -12.30
N ILE A 54 -4.47 1.29 -12.27
CA ILE A 54 -5.70 1.97 -11.85
C ILE A 54 -5.62 2.37 -10.37
N MET A 55 -5.01 1.54 -9.53
CA MET A 55 -4.90 1.87 -8.11
C MET A 55 -4.12 3.16 -7.84
N THR A 56 -3.20 3.56 -8.73
CA THR A 56 -2.44 4.81 -8.63
C THR A 56 -3.17 6.05 -9.15
N ASP A 57 -4.37 5.90 -9.71
CA ASP A 57 -5.16 7.07 -10.10
C ASP A 57 -5.54 7.91 -8.86
N PRO A 58 -5.49 9.25 -8.93
CA PRO A 58 -5.70 10.13 -7.77
C PRO A 58 -7.02 9.96 -7.01
N GLN A 59 -8.02 9.31 -7.61
CA GLN A 59 -9.33 9.09 -6.99
C GLN A 59 -9.37 7.90 -6.02
N PHE A 60 -8.47 6.92 -6.16
CA PHE A 60 -8.55 5.65 -5.43
C PHE A 60 -7.92 5.69 -4.05
N ALA A 61 -6.99 6.61 -3.78
CA ALA A 61 -6.40 6.81 -2.46
C ALA A 61 -6.50 8.29 -2.06
N ASP A 62 -6.39 8.59 -0.76
CA ASP A 62 -6.29 9.99 -0.29
C ASP A 62 -4.90 10.55 -0.57
N ARG A 63 -3.89 9.69 -0.57
CA ARG A 63 -2.53 10.02 -0.96
C ARG A 63 -1.92 8.88 -1.77
N THR A 64 -1.41 9.19 -2.96
CA THR A 64 -0.70 8.24 -3.82
C THR A 64 0.75 8.65 -3.99
N TYR A 65 1.66 7.71 -3.73
CA TYR A 65 3.09 7.82 -3.95
C TYR A 65 3.49 6.92 -5.12
N ILE A 66 3.86 7.53 -6.24
CA ILE A 66 4.51 6.83 -7.36
C ILE A 66 6.02 6.90 -7.14
N GLU A 67 6.49 6.10 -6.20
CA GLU A 67 7.86 6.08 -5.69
C GLU A 67 8.43 4.65 -5.74
N PRO A 68 9.76 4.47 -5.73
CA PRO A 68 10.38 3.15 -5.63
C PRO A 68 9.86 2.36 -4.42
N ILE A 69 9.59 1.07 -4.61
CA ILE A 69 9.15 0.19 -3.51
C ILE A 69 10.38 -0.42 -2.86
N THR A 70 11.10 0.39 -2.08
CA THR A 70 12.26 -0.03 -1.26
C THR A 70 11.96 0.24 0.22
N PRO A 71 12.64 -0.46 1.16
CA PRO A 71 12.42 -0.23 2.59
C PRO A 71 12.61 1.24 2.97
N GLU A 72 13.64 1.89 2.45
CA GLU A 72 13.98 3.28 2.77
C GLU A 72 12.92 4.26 2.27
N ALA A 73 12.42 4.05 1.04
CA ALA A 73 11.36 4.87 0.47
C ALA A 73 10.05 4.71 1.25
N VAL A 74 9.69 3.48 1.62
CA VAL A 74 8.47 3.21 2.37
C VAL A 74 8.59 3.69 3.82
N GLU A 75 9.76 3.59 4.46
CA GLU A 75 10.05 4.17 5.77
C GLU A 75 9.85 5.69 5.76
N MET A 76 10.37 6.41 4.76
CA MET A 76 10.14 7.85 4.62
C MET A 76 8.65 8.20 4.48
N ILE A 77 7.88 7.36 3.77
CA ILE A 77 6.42 7.54 3.66
C ILE A 77 5.75 7.29 5.00
N ILE A 78 6.14 6.24 5.75
CA ILE A 78 5.62 5.95 7.09
C ILE A 78 5.91 7.11 8.05
N ASP A 79 7.12 7.65 8.04
CA ASP A 79 7.50 8.76 8.92
C ASP A 79 6.72 10.05 8.62
N ARG A 80 6.44 10.30 7.33
CA ARG A 80 5.67 11.45 6.89
C ARG A 80 4.17 11.29 7.17
N GLU A 81 3.62 10.14 6.83
CA GLU A 81 2.17 9.91 6.85
C GLU A 81 1.66 9.42 8.20
N ARG A 82 2.51 8.79 9.01
CA ARG A 82 2.17 8.18 10.30
C ARG A 82 0.89 7.30 10.18
N PRO A 83 0.87 6.28 9.32
CA PRO A 83 -0.28 5.38 9.21
C PRO A 83 -0.45 4.56 10.51
N ASP A 84 -1.69 4.29 10.90
CA ASP A 84 -2.01 3.47 12.07
C ASP A 84 -1.82 1.97 11.78
N ALA A 85 -1.93 1.59 10.50
CA ALA A 85 -1.75 0.22 10.04
C ALA A 85 -1.16 0.17 8.63
N ILE A 86 -0.53 -0.96 8.32
CA ILE A 86 -0.05 -1.28 6.97
C ILE A 86 -0.79 -2.51 6.46
N LEU A 87 -1.16 -2.49 5.18
CA LEU A 87 -1.77 -3.62 4.48
C LEU A 87 -0.83 -4.16 3.39
N PRO A 88 0.05 -5.12 3.71
CA PRO A 88 1.09 -5.60 2.80
C PRO A 88 0.67 -6.82 1.95
N THR A 89 -0.61 -7.19 1.97
CA THR A 89 -1.09 -8.44 1.36
C THR A 89 -1.64 -8.27 -0.05
N MET A 90 -1.70 -7.04 -0.57
CA MET A 90 -2.31 -6.72 -1.88
C MET A 90 -1.28 -6.44 -2.97
N GLY A 91 0.01 -6.43 -2.65
CA GLY A 91 1.12 -6.14 -3.57
C GLY A 91 2.06 -7.31 -3.82
N GLY A 92 1.56 -8.54 -3.72
CA GLY A 92 2.33 -9.76 -4.03
C GLY A 92 3.56 -9.93 -3.13
N GLN A 93 4.60 -10.56 -3.68
CA GLN A 93 5.82 -10.84 -2.92
C GLN A 93 6.61 -9.58 -2.62
N THR A 94 6.55 -8.56 -3.49
CA THR A 94 7.15 -7.24 -3.25
C THR A 94 6.67 -6.67 -1.92
N ALA A 95 5.36 -6.54 -1.73
CA ALA A 95 4.79 -5.93 -0.53
C ALA A 95 5.11 -6.73 0.75
N LEU A 96 5.08 -8.06 0.68
CA LEU A 96 5.44 -8.92 1.81
C LEU A 96 6.91 -8.77 2.21
N ASN A 97 7.82 -8.75 1.23
CA ASN A 97 9.24 -8.59 1.48
C ASN A 97 9.57 -7.23 2.09
N ILE A 98 8.90 -6.17 1.62
CA ILE A 98 9.06 -4.82 2.19
C ILE A 98 8.57 -4.78 3.63
N ALA A 99 7.37 -5.29 3.91
CA ALA A 99 6.85 -5.31 5.27
C ALA A 99 7.75 -6.11 6.23
N ALA A 100 8.26 -7.26 5.78
CA ALA A 100 9.20 -8.07 6.56
C ALA A 100 10.53 -7.34 6.80
N ALA A 101 11.05 -6.62 5.79
CA ALA A 101 12.26 -5.82 5.93
C ALA A 101 12.08 -4.64 6.90
N LEU A 102 10.96 -3.92 6.81
CA LEU A 102 10.63 -2.81 7.71
C LEU A 102 10.49 -3.28 9.16
N ALA A 103 9.81 -4.42 9.38
CA ALA A 103 9.71 -5.03 10.71
C ALA A 103 11.09 -5.47 11.25
N LYS A 104 11.92 -6.09 10.40
CA LYS A 104 13.28 -6.49 10.78
C LYS A 104 14.17 -5.29 11.14
N ASN A 105 13.97 -4.15 10.48
CA ASN A 105 14.71 -2.92 10.72
C ASN A 105 14.17 -2.12 11.93
N GLY A 106 13.09 -2.56 12.56
CA GLY A 106 12.48 -1.88 13.71
C GLY A 106 11.65 -0.65 13.34
N VAL A 107 11.27 -0.53 12.07
CA VAL A 107 10.35 0.54 11.60
C VAL A 107 8.90 0.19 11.96
N LEU A 108 8.55 -1.10 11.94
CA LEU A 108 7.23 -1.63 12.33
C LEU A 108 7.26 -2.31 13.69
#